data_AF-A0A0L0P8Q8-F1
#
_entry.id   AF-A0A0L0P8Q8-F1
#
_cell.length_a   1.000
_cell.length_b   1.000
_cell.length_c   1.000
_cell.angle_alpha   90.00
_cell.angle_beta   90.00
_cell.angle_gamma   90.00
#
_symmetry.space_group_name_H-M   'P 1'
#
loop_
_entity.id
_entity.type
_entity.pdbx_description
1 polymer ?
#
loop_
_entity_poly.entity_id
_entity_poly.type
_entity_poly.pdbx_seq_one_letter_code
_entity_poly.pdbx_strand_id
1 'polypeptide(L)'
;MVDLLVSYIPHFMVVLLVVIMTFVIRAKHREARLQAHRVETLYNEVLSKLRKQARNARDSENVPAYIGSIHLRDLILSNEKNSARKMRTWEAVSRKVSRNTNVKAYQLEYRGDIMKVWEWISHLD
;
A
#
# COMPACT_ATOMS: atom_id res chain seq x y z
N MET A 1 25.40 17.51 51.18
CA MET A 1 25.90 17.33 49.80
C MET A 1 25.21 16.16 49.10
N VAL A 2 24.95 15.04 49.79
CA VAL A 2 24.25 13.86 49.25
C VAL A 2 22.74 14.09 48.99
N ASP A 3 22.06 14.86 49.85
CA ASP A 3 20.61 15.11 49.72
C ASP A 3 20.23 15.95 48.49
N LEU A 4 21.12 16.88 48.10
CA LEU A 4 20.96 17.66 46.88
C LEU A 4 20.99 16.75 45.65
N LEU A 5 21.94 15.81 45.59
CA LEU A 5 22.05 14.84 44.48
C LEU A 5 20.79 13.97 44.36
N VAL A 6 20.26 13.46 45.48
CA VAL A 6 19.07 12.60 45.49
C VAL A 6 17.82 13.33 44.99
N SER A 7 17.70 14.63 45.28
CA SER A 7 16.56 15.45 44.84
C SER A 7 16.50 15.66 43.30
N TYR A 8 17.65 15.66 42.61
CA TYR A 8 17.70 15.84 41.16
C TYR A 8 17.52 14.55 40.36
N ILE A 9 17.73 13.37 40.95
CA ILE A 9 17.52 12.05 40.30
C ILE A 9 16.15 11.93 39.60
N PRO A 10 15.00 12.26 40.23
CA PRO A 10 13.70 12.14 39.55
C PRO A 10 13.55 13.06 38.34
N HIS A 11 14.14 14.26 38.38
CA HIS A 11 14.12 15.21 37.27
C HIS A 11 14.90 14.65 36.06
N PHE A 12 16.08 14.08 36.30
CA PHE A 12 16.85 13.41 35.25
C PHE A 12 16.11 12.18 34.69
N MET A 13 15.41 11.41 35.52
CA MET A 13 14.60 10.28 35.04
C MET A 13 13.44 10.74 34.15
N VAL A 14 12.75 11.83 34.51
CA VAL A 14 11.67 12.39 33.68
C VAL A 14 12.21 12.88 32.34
N VAL A 15 13.33 13.61 32.34
CA VAL A 15 13.97 14.06 31.09
C VAL A 15 14.36 12.86 30.23
N LEU A 16 14.97 11.83 30.82
CA LEU A 16 15.34 10.61 30.11
C LEU A 16 14.12 9.91 29.50
N LEU A 17 13.02 9.79 30.25
CA LEU A 17 11.76 9.21 29.75
C LEU A 17 11.19 10.00 28.58
N VAL A 18 11.19 11.33 28.65
CA VAL A 18 10.72 12.20 27.55
C VAL A 18 11.60 12.03 26.31
N VAL A 19 12.92 11.94 26.48
CA VAL A 19 13.85 11.71 25.36
C VAL A 19 13.58 10.34 24.70
N ILE A 20 13.43 9.27 25.49
CA ILE A 20 13.11 7.94 24.96
C ILE A 20 11.76 7.96 24.23
N MET A 21 10.73 8.57 24.83
CA MET A 21 9.39 8.68 24.25
C MET A 21 9.41 9.40 22.91
N THR A 22 10.10 10.54 22.82
CA THR A 22 10.22 11.30 21.56
C THR A 22 10.96 10.50 20.49
N PHE A 23 11.98 9.73 20.85
CA PHE A 23 12.70 8.87 19.91
C PHE A 23 11.81 7.75 19.35
N VAL A 24 11.05 7.06 20.23
CA VAL A 24 10.10 6.00 19.82
C VAL A 24 9.00 6.55 18.91
N ILE A 25 8.42 7.71 19.25
CA ILE A 25 7.40 8.37 18.45
C ILE A 25 7.94 8.70 17.05
N ARG A 26 9.15 9.30 16.98
CA ARG A 26 9.80 9.62 15.70
C ARG A 26 10.07 8.39 14.84
N ALA A 27 10.57 7.31 15.45
CA ALA A 27 10.83 6.06 14.74
C ALA A 27 9.54 5.49 14.13
N LYS A 28 8.46 5.39 14.91
CA LYS A 28 7.15 4.91 14.44
C LYS A 28 6.58 5.78 13.32
N HIS A 29 6.68 7.11 13.44
CA HIS A 29 6.21 8.00 12.39
C HIS A 29 6.99 7.84 11.09
N ARG A 30 8.31 7.65 11.18
CA ARG A 30 9.15 7.42 10.00
C ARG A 30 8.75 6.13 9.29
N GLU A 31 8.56 5.04 10.04
CA GLU A 31 8.09 3.77 9.48
C GLU A 31 6.71 3.92 8.82
N ALA A 32 5.76 4.57 9.49
CA ALA A 32 4.42 4.80 8.94
C ALA A 32 4.46 5.61 7.63
N ARG A 33 5.29 6.65 7.56
CA ARG A 33 5.48 7.44 6.34
C ARG A 33 6.09 6.61 5.20
N LEU A 34 7.11 5.80 5.51
CA LEU A 34 7.73 4.91 4.52
C LEU A 34 6.71 3.89 3.97
N GLN A 35 5.87 3.32 4.85
CA GLN A 35 4.81 2.41 4.42
C GLN A 35 3.77 3.12 3.55
N ALA A 36 3.35 4.33 3.92
CA ALA A 36 2.42 5.13 3.12
C ALA A 36 2.97 5.45 1.73
N HIS A 37 4.24 5.86 1.64
CA HIS A 37 4.90 6.08 0.35
C HIS A 37 5.01 4.82 -0.48
N ARG A 38 5.33 3.67 0.14
CA ARG A 38 5.36 2.39 -0.57
C ARG A 38 4.00 2.03 -1.15
N VAL A 39 2.92 2.18 -0.37
CA VAL A 39 1.55 1.95 -0.85
C VAL A 39 1.21 2.88 -2.00
N GLU A 40 1.63 4.15 -1.94
CA GLU A 40 1.42 5.13 -3.03
C GLU A 40 2.09 4.70 -4.32
N THR A 41 3.36 4.29 -4.25
CA THR A 41 4.13 3.85 -5.41
C THR A 41 3.47 2.65 -6.08
N LEU A 42 3.10 1.64 -5.28
CA LEU A 42 2.45 0.43 -5.80
C LEU A 42 1.05 0.71 -6.36
N TYR A 43 0.31 1.64 -5.74
CA TYR A 43 -0.97 2.12 -6.27
C TYR A 43 -0.79 2.76 -7.66
N ASN A 44 0.18 3.65 -7.82
CA ASN A 44 0.46 4.28 -9.11
C ASN A 44 0.91 3.25 -10.16
N GLU A 45 1.66 2.24 -9.75
CA GLU A 45 2.02 1.12 -10.62
C GLU A 45 0.79 0.33 -11.07
N VAL A 46 -0.15 0.01 -10.17
CA VAL A 46 -1.44 -0.61 -10.54
C VAL A 46 -2.16 0.22 -11.59
N LEU A 47 -2.31 1.52 -11.37
CA LEU A 47 -3.01 2.39 -12.32
C LEU A 47 -2.29 2.44 -13.67
N SER A 48 -0.96 2.47 -13.67
CA SER A 48 -0.15 2.43 -14.90
C SER A 48 -0.41 1.14 -15.69
N LYS A 49 -0.44 -0.02 -15.02
CA LYS A 49 -0.75 -1.32 -15.65
C LYS A 49 -2.18 -1.36 -16.20
N LEU A 50 -3.16 -0.84 -15.45
CA LEU A 50 -4.55 -0.79 -15.90
C LEU A 50 -4.74 0.11 -17.12
N ARG A 51 -4.12 1.30 -17.13
CA ARG A 51 -4.14 2.19 -18.31
C ARG A 51 -3.48 1.54 -19.52
N LYS A 52 -2.34 0.89 -19.32
CA LYS A 52 -1.66 0.15 -20.40
C LYS A 52 -2.55 -0.97 -20.95
N GLN A 53 -3.23 -1.71 -20.09
CA GLN A 53 -4.15 -2.77 -20.51
C GLN A 53 -5.33 -2.21 -21.31
N ALA A 54 -5.92 -1.12 -20.86
CA ALA A 54 -7.01 -0.47 -21.57
C ALA A 54 -6.57 0.05 -22.95
N ARG A 55 -5.33 0.56 -23.09
CA ARG A 55 -4.76 0.93 -24.40
C ARG A 55 -4.61 -0.30 -25.31
N ASN A 56 -3.99 -1.36 -24.79
CA ASN A 56 -3.78 -2.59 -25.56
C ASN A 56 -5.11 -3.23 -26.02
N ALA A 57 -6.16 -3.16 -25.20
CA ALA A 57 -7.49 -3.65 -25.54
C ALA A 57 -8.20 -2.81 -26.60
N ARG A 58 -7.85 -1.51 -26.74
CA ARG A 58 -8.32 -0.68 -27.87
C ARG A 58 -7.61 -1.04 -29.17
N ASP A 59 -6.33 -1.38 -29.09
CA ASP A 59 -5.51 -1.71 -30.27
C ASP A 59 -5.74 -3.15 -30.77
N SER A 60 -6.29 -4.03 -29.94
CA SER A 60 -6.53 -5.44 -30.28
C SER A 60 -7.80 -5.99 -29.62
N GLU A 61 -8.75 -6.47 -30.43
CA GLU A 61 -10.01 -7.07 -29.96
C GLU A 61 -9.80 -8.35 -29.12
N ASN A 62 -8.66 -9.02 -29.25
CA ASN A 62 -8.37 -10.26 -28.50
C ASN A 62 -7.83 -10.01 -27.09
N VAL A 63 -7.59 -8.75 -26.71
CA VAL A 63 -7.02 -8.40 -25.40
C VAL A 63 -8.12 -7.87 -24.49
N PRO A 64 -8.39 -8.49 -23.33
CA PRO A 64 -9.40 -7.99 -22.40
C PRO A 64 -8.97 -6.64 -21.80
N ALA A 65 -9.90 -5.70 -21.64
CA ALA A 65 -9.62 -4.39 -21.02
C ALA A 65 -9.40 -4.44 -19.49
N TYR A 66 -9.59 -5.61 -18.88
CA TYR A 66 -9.48 -5.82 -17.44
C TYR A 66 -8.23 -6.62 -17.05
N ILE A 67 -7.81 -6.48 -15.79
CA ILE A 67 -6.81 -7.35 -15.16
C ILE A 67 -7.39 -7.91 -13.85
N GLY A 68 -7.12 -9.19 -13.59
CA GLY A 68 -7.41 -9.80 -12.29
C GLY A 68 -6.68 -9.11 -11.14
N SER A 69 -7.42 -8.80 -10.06
CA SER A 69 -6.86 -8.21 -8.84
C SER A 69 -5.74 -9.10 -8.27
N ILE A 70 -5.91 -10.43 -8.31
CA ILE A 70 -4.90 -11.39 -7.84
C ILE A 70 -3.67 -11.37 -8.74
N HIS A 71 -3.83 -11.31 -10.06
CA HIS A 71 -2.71 -11.23 -11.00
C HIS A 71 -1.89 -9.94 -10.78
N LEU A 72 -2.54 -8.80 -10.55
CA LEU A 72 -1.85 -7.55 -10.21
C LEU A 72 -1.07 -7.66 -8.90
N ARG A 73 -1.67 -8.27 -7.88
CA ARG A 73 -0.99 -8.51 -6.59
C ARG A 73 0.30 -9.30 -6.80
N ASP A 74 0.20 -10.41 -7.53
CA ASP A 74 1.31 -11.34 -7.66
C ASP A 74 2.40 -10.79 -8.58
N LEU A 75 2.03 -10.01 -9.60
CA LEU A 75 2.97 -9.27 -10.43
C LEU A 75 3.73 -8.18 -9.66
N ILE A 76 3.00 -7.28 -8.99
CA ILE A 76 3.55 -6.07 -8.35
C ILE A 76 4.28 -6.40 -7.04
N LEU A 77 3.82 -7.41 -6.30
CA LEU A 77 4.42 -7.85 -5.05
C LEU A 77 5.21 -9.17 -5.21
N SER A 78 5.71 -9.46 -6.41
CA SER A 78 6.54 -10.64 -6.70
C SER A 78 7.80 -10.71 -5.83
N ASN A 79 8.42 -9.57 -5.53
CA ASN A 79 9.63 -9.48 -4.71
C ASN A 79 9.37 -9.55 -3.19
N GLU A 80 8.10 -9.57 -2.76
CA GLU A 80 7.75 -9.57 -1.34
C GLU A 80 7.69 -10.99 -0.77
N LYS A 81 8.77 -11.39 -0.08
CA LYS A 81 8.91 -12.74 0.51
C LYS A 81 8.02 -12.98 1.73
N ASN A 82 7.65 -11.92 2.46
CA ASN A 82 6.82 -12.08 3.66
C ASN A 82 5.34 -12.05 3.30
N SER A 83 4.67 -13.20 3.37
CA SER A 83 3.26 -13.35 3.00
C SER A 83 2.32 -12.44 3.78
N ALA A 84 2.54 -12.24 5.08
CA ALA A 84 1.72 -11.36 5.91
C ALA A 84 1.89 -9.89 5.50
N ARG A 85 3.12 -9.46 5.23
CA ARG A 85 3.41 -8.10 4.73
C ARG A 85 2.86 -7.90 3.33
N LYS A 86 2.96 -8.90 2.45
CA LYS A 86 2.37 -8.91 1.11
C LYS A 86 0.87 -8.65 1.19
N MET A 87 0.16 -9.40 2.03
CA MET A 87 -1.29 -9.25 2.19
C MET A 87 -1.67 -7.87 2.72
N ARG A 88 -1.06 -7.41 3.83
CA ARG A 88 -1.36 -6.08 4.41
C ARG A 88 -1.10 -4.95 3.42
N THR A 89 0.00 -5.03 2.66
CA THR A 89 0.34 -4.03 1.64
C THR A 89 -0.69 -4.06 0.51
N TRP A 90 -1.05 -5.26 0.03
CA TRP A 90 -2.04 -5.43 -1.02
C TRP A 90 -3.42 -4.92 -0.62
N GLU A 91 -3.86 -5.18 0.61
CA GLU A 91 -5.14 -4.67 1.13
C GLU A 91 -5.16 -3.14 1.13
N ALA A 92 -4.06 -2.49 1.54
CA ALA A 92 -3.95 -1.04 1.53
C ALA A 92 -4.03 -0.47 0.10
N VAL A 93 -3.32 -1.07 -0.85
CA VAL A 93 -3.39 -0.71 -2.27
C VAL A 93 -4.80 -0.93 -2.82
N SER A 94 -5.39 -2.11 -2.58
CA SER A 94 -6.72 -2.50 -3.06
C SER A 94 -7.83 -1.58 -2.54
N ARG A 95 -7.75 -1.14 -1.28
CA ARG A 95 -8.67 -0.12 -0.73
C ARG A 95 -8.56 1.20 -1.49
N LYS A 96 -7.34 1.61 -1.85
CA LYS A 96 -7.12 2.87 -2.59
C LYS A 96 -7.59 2.75 -4.04
N VAL A 97 -7.32 1.63 -4.71
CA VAL A 97 -7.83 1.34 -6.06
C VAL A 97 -9.35 1.33 -6.10
N SER A 98 -10.00 0.67 -5.13
CA SER A 98 -11.48 0.59 -5.07
C SER A 98 -12.16 1.94 -4.84
N ARG A 99 -11.43 2.96 -4.34
CA ARG A 99 -11.93 4.33 -4.17
C ARG A 99 -11.70 5.21 -5.40
N ASN A 100 -10.92 4.74 -6.38
CA ASN A 100 -10.64 5.49 -7.59
C ASN A 100 -11.80 5.34 -8.58
N THR A 101 -12.47 6.46 -8.89
CA THR A 101 -13.62 6.52 -9.82
C THR A 101 -13.28 6.14 -11.26
N ASN A 102 -12.01 6.20 -11.64
CA ASN A 102 -11.53 5.84 -12.97
C ASN A 102 -11.30 4.33 -13.12
N VAL A 103 -11.47 3.56 -12.05
CA VAL A 103 -11.31 2.10 -12.03
C VAL A 103 -12.65 1.44 -11.72
N LYS A 104 -13.16 0.64 -12.66
CA LYS A 104 -14.31 -0.22 -12.44
C LYS A 104 -13.86 -1.54 -11.83
N ALA A 105 -14.49 -1.93 -10.72
CA ALA A 105 -14.26 -3.22 -10.10
C ALA A 105 -15.51 -4.09 -10.22
N TYR A 106 -15.35 -5.32 -10.70
CA TYR A 106 -16.43 -6.28 -10.83
C TYR A 106 -15.92 -7.70 -10.69
N GLN A 107 -16.84 -8.66 -10.57
CA GLN A 107 -16.54 -10.08 -10.57
C GLN A 107 -16.73 -10.64 -11.97
N LEU A 108 -15.84 -11.52 -12.39
CA LEU A 108 -15.88 -12.19 -13.68
C LEU A 108 -15.68 -13.68 -13.46
N GLU A 109 -16.49 -14.49 -14.12
CA GLU A 109 -16.26 -15.92 -14.20
C GLU A 109 -15.20 -16.21 -15.27
N TYR A 110 -14.11 -16.86 -14.86
CA TYR A 110 -13.04 -17.29 -15.74
C TYR A 110 -12.78 -18.77 -15.51
N ARG A 111 -13.09 -19.61 -16.51
CA ARG A 111 -12.93 -21.08 -16.47
C ARG A 111 -13.61 -21.75 -15.26
N GLY A 112 -14.80 -21.28 -14.89
CA GLY A 112 -15.57 -21.80 -13.74
C GLY A 112 -15.21 -21.17 -12.39
N ASP A 113 -14.16 -20.34 -12.33
CA ASP A 113 -13.76 -19.62 -11.13
C ASP A 113 -14.20 -18.15 -11.18
N ILE A 114 -14.83 -17.66 -10.11
CA ILE A 114 -15.18 -16.24 -9.97
C ILE A 114 -13.97 -15.47 -9.46
N MET A 115 -13.50 -14.49 -10.23
CA MET A 115 -12.38 -13.63 -9.87
C MET A 115 -12.76 -12.15 -9.87
N LYS A 116 -12.22 -11.40 -8.91
CA LYS A 116 -12.31 -9.93 -8.90
C LYS A 116 -11.37 -9.34 -9.95
N VAL A 117 -11.92 -8.55 -10.85
CA VAL A 117 -11.19 -7.85 -11.91
C VAL A 117 -11.30 -6.34 -11.76
N TRP A 118 -10.30 -5.65 -12.30
CA TRP A 118 -10.24 -4.20 -12.38
C TRP A 118 -10.03 -3.77 -13.82
N GLU A 119 -10.77 -2.74 -14.23
CA GLU A 119 -10.75 -2.17 -15.56
C GLU A 119 -10.60 -0.65 -15.45
N TRP A 120 -9.75 -0.06 -16.30
CA TRP A 120 -9.66 1.40 -16.42
C TRP A 120 -10.75 1.91 -17.35
N ILE A 121 -11.63 2.78 -16.84
CA ILE A 121 -12.82 3.26 -17.58
C ILE A 121 -12.77 4.74 -17.94
N SER A 122 -11.77 5.48 -17.46
CA SER A 122 -11.60 6.90 -17.82
C SER A 122 -11.04 7.05 -19.23
N HIS A 123 -11.14 8.26 -19.78
CA HIS A 123 -10.47 8.65 -21.01
C HIS A 123 -8.98 8.28 -20.97
N LEU A 124 -8.49 7.72 -22.06
CA LEU A 124 -7.07 7.46 -22.27
C LEU A 124 -6.58 8.61 -23.13
N ASP A 125 -5.83 9.52 -22.52
CA ASP A 125 -5.13 10.58 -23.23
C ASP A 125 -3.97 10.00 -24.07
#